data_AF-A0A933KL37-F1
#
_entry.id   AF-A0A933KL37-F1
#
_cell.length_a   1.000
_cell.length_b   1.000
_cell.length_c   1.000
_cell.angle_alpha   90.00
_cell.angle_beta   90.00
_cell.angle_gamma   90.00
#
_symmetry.space_group_name_H-M   'P 1'
#
loop_
_entity.id
_entity.type
_entity.pdbx_description
1 polymer ?
#
loop_
_entity_poly.entity_id
_entity_poly.type
_entity_poly.pdbx_seq_one_letter_code
_entity_poly.pdbx_strand_id
1 'polypeptide(L)'
;MFANIWKSLLTGVVTDDGSRGATAMPERFRGRPDLDPDRCDGCGDCVEACPSRVIRTVPGSNDEVTLVTVDLAGCIFCGECVPACGAGAFRMTQELELASSSRDTLVMEAHLGEGEPPKTQAAPLRPPGPTLPVAPIGDVLRERIGELFGGSLHIREVSAGDCNACDLEVQATTNPIFDASRFGIHFVASPRHADMLLVTGPVSRNMAAALVEAYNACPEPKLVVAVGACAAAGGIFAESGQTMGGVDRVLPVNTYIPGCPPRPQAILHGILMTIERERPHLQKLVKRRSTPLQKASTPSRPT
;
A
#
# COMPACT_ATOMS: atom_id res chain seq x y z
N MET A 1 -15.52 22.98 -32.19
CA MET A 1 -15.57 21.50 -32.17
C MET A 1 -14.31 20.88 -32.78
N PHE A 2 -13.92 21.24 -34.01
CA PHE A 2 -12.73 20.70 -34.70
C PHE A 2 -11.37 21.02 -34.04
N ALA A 3 -11.22 22.20 -33.39
CA ALA A 3 -9.98 22.57 -32.71
C ALA A 3 -9.64 21.64 -31.52
N ASN A 4 -10.65 21.16 -30.78
CA ASN A 4 -10.44 20.23 -29.66
C ASN A 4 -10.09 18.81 -30.15
N ILE A 5 -10.69 18.39 -31.27
CA ILE A 5 -10.38 17.12 -31.92
C ILE A 5 -8.92 17.15 -32.44
N TRP A 6 -8.52 18.24 -33.09
CA TRP A 6 -7.14 18.41 -33.57
C TRP A 6 -6.12 18.45 -32.43
N LYS A 7 -6.45 19.17 -31.35
CA LYS A 7 -5.60 19.22 -30.15
C LYS A 7 -5.45 17.83 -29.51
N SER A 8 -6.54 17.07 -29.41
CA SER A 8 -6.54 15.69 -28.91
C SER A 8 -5.67 14.76 -29.75
N LEU A 9 -5.79 14.84 -31.09
CA LEU A 9 -4.96 14.09 -32.03
C LEU A 9 -3.46 14.47 -31.95
N LEU A 10 -3.15 15.74 -31.67
CA LEU A 10 -1.78 16.23 -31.50
C LEU A 10 -1.17 15.85 -30.16
N THR A 11 -1.95 15.80 -29.07
CA THR A 11 -1.47 15.36 -27.75
C THR A 11 -1.13 13.87 -27.71
N GLY A 12 -1.69 13.06 -28.61
CA GLY A 12 -1.48 11.62 -28.64
C GLY A 12 -2.09 10.89 -27.44
N VAL A 13 -1.67 9.64 -27.23
CA VAL A 13 -2.09 8.84 -26.06
C VAL A 13 -1.38 9.40 -24.82
N VAL A 14 -2.19 9.92 -23.88
CA VAL A 14 -1.72 10.49 -22.60
C VAL A 14 -1.46 9.39 -21.57
N THR A 15 -2.13 8.26 -21.72
CA THR A 15 -2.01 7.10 -20.85
C THR A 15 -0.63 6.49 -20.94
N ASP A 16 -0.08 6.11 -19.79
CA ASP A 16 1.14 5.33 -19.71
C ASP A 16 0.86 3.93 -20.29
N ASP A 17 1.21 3.70 -21.54
CA ASP A 17 1.11 2.41 -22.23
C ASP A 17 2.39 1.56 -22.08
N GLY A 18 3.32 1.97 -21.22
CA GLY A 18 4.61 1.31 -21.04
C GLY A 18 5.59 1.52 -22.20
N SER A 19 5.17 2.11 -23.32
CA SER A 19 6.04 2.40 -24.47
C SER A 19 7.13 3.42 -24.14
N ARG A 20 6.88 4.26 -23.13
CA ARG A 20 7.82 5.26 -22.61
C ARG A 20 8.87 4.68 -21.66
N GLY A 21 8.82 3.38 -21.38
CA GLY A 21 9.70 2.69 -20.43
C GLY A 21 9.47 3.11 -18.97
N ALA A 22 10.24 2.52 -18.05
CA ALA A 22 10.22 2.97 -16.66
C ALA A 22 10.71 4.42 -16.60
N THR A 23 9.86 5.34 -16.16
CA THR A 23 10.30 6.73 -15.96
C THR A 23 11.25 6.74 -14.76
N ALA A 24 12.52 7.09 -14.98
CA ALA A 24 13.47 7.25 -13.90
C ALA A 24 12.90 8.24 -12.87
N MET A 25 12.91 7.85 -11.59
CA MET A 25 12.43 8.74 -10.54
C MET A 25 13.35 9.97 -10.48
N PRO A 26 12.80 11.17 -10.22
CA PRO A 26 13.64 12.35 -10.00
C PRO A 26 14.65 12.09 -8.88
N GLU A 27 15.85 12.66 -8.99
CA GLU A 27 16.92 12.50 -7.98
C GLU A 27 16.44 12.86 -6.56
N ARG A 28 15.56 13.87 -6.45
CA ARG A 28 14.95 14.30 -5.18
C ARG A 28 13.85 13.40 -4.63
N PHE A 29 13.48 12.33 -5.33
CA PHE A 29 12.42 11.43 -4.87
C PHE A 29 12.88 10.68 -3.62
N ARG A 30 12.00 10.57 -2.64
CA ARG A 30 12.26 9.92 -1.36
C ARG A 30 11.45 8.62 -1.28
N GLY A 31 12.08 7.53 -1.69
CA GLY A 31 11.57 6.17 -1.54
C GLY A 31 11.99 5.55 -0.21
N ARG A 32 12.06 4.22 -0.12
CA ARG A 32 12.47 3.51 1.10
C ARG A 32 13.75 4.10 1.70
N PRO A 33 13.76 4.50 2.99
CA PRO A 33 15.00 4.79 3.69
C PRO A 33 15.85 3.52 3.78
N ASP A 34 17.16 3.67 3.64
CA ASP A 34 18.11 2.57 3.66
C ASP A 34 19.30 2.95 4.54
N LEU A 35 19.80 2.00 5.31
CA LEU A 35 20.92 2.18 6.23
C LEU A 35 22.05 1.23 5.85
N ASP A 36 23.25 1.78 5.68
CA ASP A 36 24.49 1.03 5.50
C ASP A 36 25.08 0.66 6.89
N PRO A 37 25.00 -0.61 7.32
CA PRO A 37 25.46 -1.00 8.65
C PRO A 37 26.97 -0.81 8.84
N ASP A 38 27.76 -0.91 7.76
CA ASP A 38 29.23 -0.79 7.83
C ASP A 38 29.67 0.66 8.09
N ARG A 39 28.80 1.64 7.85
CA ARG A 39 29.06 3.06 8.08
C ARG A 39 28.41 3.59 9.36
N CYS A 40 27.50 2.84 9.95
CA CYS A 40 26.73 3.31 11.10
C CYS A 40 27.54 3.14 12.39
N ASP A 41 27.71 4.24 13.14
CA ASP A 41 28.41 4.27 14.42
C ASP A 41 27.47 4.07 15.63
N GLY A 42 26.17 3.88 15.39
CA GLY A 42 25.19 3.66 16.44
C GLY A 42 24.88 4.87 17.33
N CYS A 43 25.25 6.10 16.93
CA CYS A 43 25.09 7.31 17.75
C CYS A 43 23.63 7.64 18.17
N GLY A 44 22.64 7.22 17.37
CA GLY A 44 21.22 7.44 17.67
C GLY A 44 20.63 8.78 17.20
N ASP A 45 21.40 9.68 16.58
CA ASP A 45 20.93 11.00 16.13
C ASP A 45 19.69 10.92 15.21
N CYS A 46 19.63 9.86 14.39
CA CYS A 46 18.48 9.58 13.53
C CYS A 46 17.17 9.30 14.28
N VAL A 47 17.23 8.77 15.51
CA VAL A 47 16.07 8.51 16.36
C VAL A 47 15.43 9.82 16.79
N GLU A 48 16.26 10.76 17.29
CA GLU A 48 15.81 12.08 17.72
C GLU A 48 15.31 12.93 16.55
N ALA A 49 15.96 12.83 15.39
CA ALA A 49 15.55 13.54 14.19
C ALA A 49 14.26 12.99 13.56
N CYS A 50 13.80 11.80 13.93
CA CYS A 50 12.66 11.15 13.28
C CYS A 50 11.31 11.73 13.78
N PRO A 51 10.59 12.54 12.97
CA PRO A 51 9.34 13.17 13.41
C PRO A 51 8.21 12.16 13.67
N SER A 52 8.24 11.00 12.99
CA SER A 52 7.27 9.92 13.19
C SER A 52 7.73 8.87 14.20
N ARG A 53 8.91 9.03 14.81
CA ARG A 53 9.48 8.14 15.84
C ARG A 53 9.48 6.65 15.48
N VAL A 54 9.78 6.37 14.21
CA VAL A 54 9.80 5.00 13.66
C VAL A 54 11.19 4.37 13.63
N ILE A 55 12.22 5.16 13.94
CA ILE A 55 13.61 4.67 14.02
C ILE A 55 13.90 4.32 15.47
N ARG A 56 14.49 3.15 15.70
CA ARG A 56 14.90 2.70 17.05
C ARG A 56 16.29 2.10 17.01
N THR A 57 17.03 2.27 18.09
CA THR A 57 18.27 1.54 18.36
C THR A 57 18.03 0.49 19.43
N VAL A 58 18.69 -0.66 19.30
CA VAL A 58 18.66 -1.74 20.28
C VAL A 58 20.08 -1.91 20.82
N PRO A 59 20.30 -1.75 22.13
CA PRO A 59 21.60 -1.97 22.75
C PRO A 59 21.92 -3.47 22.89
N GLY A 60 23.18 -3.82 22.73
CA GLY A 60 23.75 -5.13 23.03
C GLY A 60 24.16 -5.26 24.50
N SER A 61 24.92 -6.31 24.81
CA SER A 61 25.30 -6.64 26.19
C SER A 61 26.25 -5.64 26.87
N ASN A 62 26.95 -4.81 26.07
CA ASN A 62 27.92 -3.82 26.55
C ASN A 62 27.41 -2.37 26.38
N ASP A 63 26.09 -2.17 26.28
CA ASP A 63 25.45 -0.88 25.95
C ASP A 63 25.80 -0.29 24.56
N GLU A 64 26.57 -1.02 23.74
CA GLU A 64 26.80 -0.67 22.33
C GLU A 64 25.54 -0.94 21.50
N VAL A 65 25.22 -0.08 20.53
CA VAL A 65 24.09 -0.33 19.63
C VAL A 65 24.43 -1.47 18.68
N THR A 66 23.62 -2.53 18.69
CA THR A 66 23.81 -3.71 17.83
C THR A 66 22.79 -3.78 16.70
N LEU A 67 21.70 -3.04 16.80
CA LEU A 67 20.65 -3.05 15.78
C LEU A 67 19.97 -1.69 15.69
N VAL A 68 19.80 -1.21 14.46
CA VAL A 68 18.94 -0.07 14.12
C VAL A 68 17.74 -0.59 13.34
N THR A 69 16.53 -0.24 13.79
CA THR A 69 15.29 -0.60 13.09
C THR A 69 14.57 0.62 12.56
N VAL A 70 13.88 0.47 11.42
CA VAL A 70 13.00 1.49 10.85
C VAL A 70 11.67 0.86 10.48
N ASP A 71 10.60 1.29 11.14
CA ASP A 71 9.23 0.91 10.78
C ASP A 71 8.76 1.72 9.55
N LEU A 72 8.82 1.08 8.38
CA LEU A 72 8.44 1.65 7.09
C LEU A 72 6.95 1.93 7.00
N ALA A 73 6.13 1.19 7.74
CA ALA A 73 4.70 1.37 7.70
C ALA A 73 4.27 2.64 8.44
N GLY A 74 5.04 3.12 9.43
CA GLY A 74 4.83 4.43 10.06
C GLY A 74 5.69 5.56 9.50
N CYS A 75 6.71 5.24 8.70
CA CYS A 75 7.62 6.22 8.13
C CYS A 75 6.88 7.21 7.24
N ILE A 76 7.11 8.52 7.45
CA ILE A 76 6.55 9.58 6.59
C ILE A 76 7.48 9.98 5.44
N PHE A 77 8.57 9.24 5.20
CA PHE A 77 9.49 9.42 4.07
C PHE A 77 10.08 10.85 3.96
N CYS A 78 10.15 11.57 5.08
CA CYS A 78 10.69 12.93 5.14
C CYS A 78 12.20 13.00 4.87
N GLY A 79 12.94 11.92 5.13
CA GLY A 79 14.38 11.86 4.91
C GLY A 79 15.23 12.63 5.92
N GLU A 80 14.67 13.09 7.04
CA GLU A 80 15.41 13.80 8.10
C GLU A 80 16.51 12.93 8.74
N CYS A 81 16.40 11.60 8.65
CA CYS A 81 17.47 10.69 9.08
C CYS A 81 18.77 10.83 8.26
N VAL A 82 18.69 11.33 7.01
CA VAL A 82 19.87 11.52 6.15
C VAL A 82 20.75 12.68 6.63
N PRO A 83 20.27 13.94 6.75
CA PRO A 83 21.09 15.03 7.25
C PRO A 83 21.45 14.88 8.74
N ALA A 84 20.66 14.15 9.52
CA ALA A 84 20.99 13.86 10.92
C ALA A 84 22.13 12.84 11.07
N CYS A 85 22.38 11.99 10.08
CA CYS A 85 23.40 10.95 10.15
C CYS A 85 24.78 11.52 9.81
N GLY A 86 25.53 11.95 10.83
CA GLY A 86 26.90 12.48 10.65
C GLY A 86 27.87 11.50 9.99
N ALA A 87 27.66 10.19 10.19
CA ALA A 87 28.45 9.12 9.56
C ALA A 87 28.08 8.84 8.09
N GLY A 88 26.97 9.40 7.59
CA GLY A 88 26.52 9.20 6.20
C GLY A 88 26.06 7.77 5.89
N ALA A 89 25.53 7.05 6.89
CA ALA A 89 25.01 5.69 6.75
C ALA A 89 23.59 5.64 6.16
N PHE A 90 22.76 6.67 6.40
CA PHE A 90 21.41 6.75 5.86
C PHE A 90 21.37 7.34 4.45
N ARG A 91 20.50 6.78 3.61
CA ARG A 91 20.10 7.34 2.31
C ARG A 91 18.63 7.14 2.03
N MET A 92 18.07 7.96 1.15
CA MET A 92 16.76 7.71 0.55
C MET A 92 16.95 7.02 -0.79
N THR A 93 16.32 5.85 -0.95
CA THR A 93 16.31 5.15 -2.25
C THR A 93 15.22 5.71 -3.16
N GLN A 94 15.08 5.13 -4.35
CA GLN A 94 13.95 5.39 -5.25
C GLN A 94 12.92 4.24 -5.24
N GLU A 95 13.02 3.34 -4.27
CA GLU A 95 12.11 2.20 -4.14
C GLU A 95 10.74 2.66 -3.61
N LEU A 96 9.68 2.36 -4.36
CA LEU A 96 8.30 2.73 -4.04
C LEU A 96 7.36 1.53 -3.85
N GLU A 97 7.74 0.34 -4.33
CA GLU A 97 6.94 -0.89 -4.32
C GLU A 97 7.02 -1.57 -2.94
N LEU A 98 6.59 -0.86 -1.88
CA LEU A 98 6.75 -1.28 -0.48
C LEU A 98 5.52 -1.98 0.10
N ALA A 99 4.54 -2.31 -0.75
CA ALA A 99 3.31 -2.92 -0.27
C ALA A 99 3.60 -4.27 0.40
N SER A 100 2.96 -4.52 1.54
CA SER A 100 3.13 -5.80 2.24
C SER A 100 1.84 -6.27 2.89
N SER A 101 1.71 -7.59 3.01
CA SER A 101 0.61 -8.23 3.71
C SER A 101 0.75 -8.27 5.23
N SER A 102 1.89 -7.85 5.78
CA SER A 102 2.13 -7.88 7.22
C SER A 102 2.92 -6.66 7.69
N ARG A 103 2.61 -6.23 8.92
CA ARG A 103 3.32 -5.17 9.65
C ARG A 103 4.77 -5.57 9.95
N ASP A 104 5.00 -6.82 10.32
CA ASP A 104 6.33 -7.31 10.74
C ASP A 104 7.35 -7.22 9.60
N THR A 105 6.88 -7.42 8.38
CA THR A 105 7.69 -7.36 7.17
C THR A 105 7.98 -5.93 6.68
N LEU A 106 7.38 -4.93 7.34
CA LEU A 106 7.61 -3.51 7.07
C LEU A 106 8.56 -2.89 8.10
N VAL A 107 9.34 -3.72 8.80
CA VAL A 107 10.43 -3.27 9.66
C VAL A 107 11.74 -3.56 8.95
N MET A 108 12.47 -2.50 8.63
CA MET A 108 13.85 -2.63 8.16
C MET A 108 14.75 -2.82 9.39
N GLU A 109 15.70 -3.74 9.28
CA GLU A 109 16.69 -4.03 10.32
C GLU A 109 18.09 -3.88 9.75
N ALA A 110 18.96 -3.18 10.49
CA ALA A 110 20.37 -3.06 10.19
C ALA A 110 21.19 -3.44 11.42
N HIS A 111 21.87 -4.58 11.32
CA HIS A 111 22.66 -5.17 12.40
C HIS A 111 24.08 -4.61 12.34
N LEU A 112 24.58 -4.07 13.45
CA LEU A 112 25.88 -3.44 13.59
C LEU A 112 26.85 -4.43 14.26
N GLY A 113 28.05 -4.58 13.69
CA GLY A 113 29.09 -5.50 14.18
C GLY A 113 29.23 -6.80 13.37
N GLU A 114 30.17 -7.67 13.76
CA GLU A 114 30.43 -8.95 13.08
C GLU A 114 29.35 -9.98 13.40
N GLY A 115 28.43 -10.21 12.47
CA GLY A 115 27.40 -11.23 12.55
C GLY A 115 26.60 -11.35 11.26
N GLU A 116 26.16 -12.56 10.92
CA GLU A 116 25.32 -12.79 9.74
C GLU A 116 23.97 -12.07 9.95
N PRO A 117 23.54 -11.19 9.03
CA PRO A 117 22.27 -10.49 9.19
C PRO A 117 21.13 -11.52 9.29
N PRO A 118 20.20 -11.40 10.25
CA PRO A 118 19.03 -12.27 10.30
C PRO A 118 18.22 -12.13 9.02
N LYS A 119 17.63 -13.26 8.61
CA LYS A 119 16.80 -13.41 7.41
C LYS A 119 15.42 -12.77 7.60
N THR A 120 15.37 -11.48 7.90
CA THR A 120 14.13 -10.71 8.12
C THR A 120 14.11 -9.49 7.20
N GLN A 121 14.26 -9.76 5.90
CA GLN A 121 13.52 -8.99 4.92
C GLN A 121 12.52 -9.98 4.34
N ALA A 122 11.22 -9.72 4.49
CA ALA A 122 10.31 -10.32 3.52
C ALA A 122 10.80 -9.82 2.19
N ALA A 123 11.36 -10.74 1.39
CA ALA A 123 11.77 -10.40 0.05
C ALA A 123 10.58 -9.70 -0.59
N PRO A 124 10.72 -8.43 -1.06
CA PRO A 124 9.69 -7.89 -1.92
C PRO A 124 9.44 -8.94 -3.01
N LEU A 125 8.17 -9.18 -3.38
CA LEU A 125 7.81 -10.17 -4.40
C LEU A 125 8.56 -9.93 -5.73
N ARG A 126 9.25 -8.80 -5.84
CA ARG A 126 10.19 -8.43 -6.87
C ARG A 126 11.48 -7.86 -6.22
N PRO A 127 12.69 -8.21 -6.68
CA PRO A 127 13.91 -7.53 -6.24
C PRO A 127 13.80 -6.02 -6.53
N PRO A 128 14.43 -5.15 -5.70
CA PRO A 128 14.45 -3.71 -5.95
C PRO A 128 15.05 -3.46 -7.33
N GLY A 129 14.18 -3.12 -8.27
CA GLY A 129 14.50 -2.82 -9.66
C GLY A 129 13.84 -1.50 -10.05
N PRO A 130 14.20 -0.94 -11.22
CA PRO A 130 13.55 0.27 -11.71
C PRO A 130 12.03 0.05 -11.70
N THR A 131 11.34 0.99 -11.07
CA THR A 131 9.88 1.12 -10.96
C THR A 131 9.18 0.56 -12.19
N LEU A 132 8.24 -0.38 -12.04
CA LEU A 132 7.50 -0.83 -13.22
C LEU A 132 6.73 0.34 -13.83
N PRO A 133 6.69 0.45 -15.17
CA PRO A 133 5.69 1.27 -15.83
C PRO A 133 4.28 0.81 -15.41
N VAL A 134 3.29 1.69 -15.52
CA VAL A 134 1.91 1.39 -15.10
C VAL A 134 1.30 0.26 -15.95
N ALA A 135 1.64 0.20 -17.25
CA ALA A 135 1.07 -0.78 -18.17
C ALA A 135 1.38 -2.25 -17.79
N PRO A 136 2.63 -2.67 -17.52
CA PRO A 136 2.90 -4.04 -17.06
C PRO A 136 2.16 -4.44 -15.77
N ILE A 137 2.10 -3.57 -14.76
CA ILE A 137 1.30 -3.81 -13.53
C ILE A 137 -0.17 -3.97 -13.92
N GLY A 138 -0.63 -3.09 -14.79
CA GLY A 138 -1.97 -3.02 -15.31
C GLY A 138 -2.45 -4.24 -16.09
N ASP A 139 -1.59 -4.83 -16.93
CA ASP A 139 -1.93 -6.01 -17.72
C ASP A 139 -2.15 -7.23 -16.81
N VAL A 140 -1.29 -7.39 -15.80
CA VAL A 140 -1.48 -8.43 -14.77
C VAL A 140 -2.72 -8.15 -13.93
N LEU A 141 -2.97 -6.89 -13.55
CA LEU A 141 -4.21 -6.49 -12.87
C LEU A 141 -5.44 -6.89 -13.67
N ARG A 142 -5.47 -6.56 -14.97
CA ARG A 142 -6.58 -6.89 -15.87
C ARG A 142 -6.82 -8.39 -15.95
N GLU A 143 -5.75 -9.18 -16.10
CA GLU A 143 -5.83 -10.64 -16.11
C GLU A 143 -6.45 -11.18 -14.82
N ARG A 144 -5.94 -10.74 -13.65
CA ARG A 144 -6.42 -11.21 -12.34
C ARG A 144 -7.84 -10.75 -12.03
N ILE A 145 -8.18 -9.51 -12.39
CA ILE A 145 -9.54 -8.99 -12.25
C ILE A 145 -10.52 -9.75 -13.14
N GLY A 146 -10.10 -10.11 -14.37
CA GLY A 146 -10.84 -11.00 -15.26
C GLY A 146 -11.10 -12.37 -14.65
N GLU A 147 -10.08 -13.00 -14.07
CA GLU A 147 -10.18 -14.31 -13.43
C GLU A 147 -11.08 -14.34 -12.19
N LEU A 148 -11.01 -13.31 -11.34
CA LEU A 148 -11.53 -13.36 -9.97
C LEU A 148 -12.81 -12.53 -9.76
N PHE A 149 -12.97 -11.45 -10.53
CA PHE A 149 -14.05 -10.47 -10.36
C PHE A 149 -14.90 -10.31 -11.63
N GLY A 150 -14.75 -11.20 -12.62
CA GLY A 150 -15.48 -11.12 -13.88
C GLY A 150 -15.14 -9.89 -14.72
N GLY A 151 -13.95 -9.32 -14.52
CA GLY A 151 -13.47 -8.16 -15.25
C GLY A 151 -13.77 -6.80 -14.61
N SER A 152 -14.39 -6.76 -13.42
CA SER A 152 -14.73 -5.51 -12.74
C SER A 152 -14.49 -5.59 -11.24
N LEU A 153 -13.39 -4.99 -10.76
CA LEU A 153 -13.10 -4.80 -9.34
C LEU A 153 -13.67 -3.46 -8.87
N HIS A 154 -14.61 -3.49 -7.93
CA HIS A 154 -15.19 -2.28 -7.38
C HIS A 154 -14.53 -1.90 -6.05
N ILE A 155 -13.97 -0.70 -5.99
CA ILE A 155 -13.26 -0.17 -4.82
C ILE A 155 -14.08 0.95 -4.19
N ARG A 156 -14.28 0.90 -2.87
CA ARG A 156 -14.72 2.07 -2.10
C ARG A 156 -13.55 2.60 -1.29
N GLU A 157 -13.07 3.78 -1.68
CA GLU A 157 -12.15 4.56 -0.86
C GLU A 157 -12.88 5.06 0.40
N VAL A 158 -12.26 4.95 1.57
CA VAL A 158 -12.80 5.51 2.82
C VAL A 158 -11.72 6.34 3.50
N SER A 159 -11.88 7.66 3.48
CA SER A 159 -11.05 8.58 4.24
C SER A 159 -11.44 8.55 5.72
N ALA A 160 -10.59 7.93 6.55
CA ALA A 160 -10.83 7.72 7.97
C ALA A 160 -10.18 8.80 8.84
N GLY A 161 -10.04 10.03 8.32
CA GLY A 161 -9.33 11.14 8.96
C GLY A 161 -8.01 11.48 8.28
N ASP A 162 -7.92 11.32 6.95
CA ASP A 162 -6.76 11.73 6.16
C ASP A 162 -6.63 13.27 6.09
N CYS A 163 -5.45 13.73 5.70
CA CYS A 163 -5.16 15.12 5.35
C CYS A 163 -5.39 15.45 3.87
N ASN A 164 -6.12 14.58 3.16
CA ASN A 164 -6.37 14.56 1.71
C ASN A 164 -5.16 14.21 0.83
N ALA A 165 -3.98 13.99 1.40
CA ALA A 165 -2.79 13.69 0.60
C ALA A 165 -2.87 12.31 -0.05
N CYS A 166 -3.30 11.29 0.69
CA CYS A 166 -3.46 9.94 0.12
C CYS A 166 -4.69 9.89 -0.79
N ASP A 167 -5.75 10.60 -0.42
CA ASP A 167 -6.98 10.69 -1.22
C ASP A 167 -6.70 11.28 -2.62
N LEU A 168 -5.83 12.28 -2.72
CA LEU A 168 -5.40 12.86 -4.01
C LEU A 168 -4.60 11.87 -4.87
N GLU A 169 -3.74 11.05 -4.27
CA GLU A 169 -2.98 10.03 -5.02
C GLU A 169 -3.87 8.86 -5.44
N VAL A 170 -4.84 8.47 -4.62
CA VAL A 170 -5.89 7.52 -4.99
C VAL A 170 -6.71 8.07 -6.15
N GLN A 171 -7.15 9.33 -6.08
CA GLN A 171 -7.84 9.98 -7.18
C GLN A 171 -6.98 10.05 -8.44
N ALA A 172 -5.67 10.31 -8.32
CA ALA A 172 -4.75 10.35 -9.44
C ALA A 172 -4.70 9.02 -10.20
N THR A 173 -4.90 7.86 -9.55
CA THR A 173 -4.98 6.56 -10.26
C THR A 173 -6.07 6.52 -11.34
N THR A 174 -7.11 7.37 -11.22
CA THR A 174 -8.23 7.45 -12.17
C THR A 174 -8.01 8.43 -13.30
N ASN A 175 -6.96 9.24 -13.25
CA ASN A 175 -6.68 10.23 -14.28
C ASN A 175 -6.22 9.55 -15.59
N PRO A 176 -6.19 10.27 -16.72
CA PRO A 176 -5.81 9.68 -18.01
C PRO A 176 -4.39 9.12 -18.09
N ILE A 177 -3.47 9.51 -17.21
CA ILE A 177 -2.07 9.04 -17.18
C ILE A 177 -2.04 7.60 -16.67
N PHE A 178 -2.70 7.33 -15.54
CA PHE A 178 -2.71 6.00 -14.90
C PHE A 178 -3.84 5.11 -15.39
N ASP A 179 -4.99 5.71 -15.68
CA ASP A 179 -6.22 5.11 -16.21
C ASP A 179 -6.50 3.72 -15.62
N ALA A 180 -6.70 3.66 -14.30
CA ALA A 180 -7.02 2.40 -13.62
C ALA A 180 -8.25 1.70 -14.20
N SER A 181 -9.17 2.47 -14.81
CA SER A 181 -10.41 1.97 -15.39
C SER A 181 -10.18 0.97 -16.53
N ARG A 182 -9.11 1.15 -17.32
CA ARG A 182 -8.77 0.21 -18.41
C ARG A 182 -8.37 -1.18 -17.89
N PHE A 183 -8.00 -1.30 -16.61
CA PHE A 183 -7.67 -2.56 -15.97
C PHE A 183 -8.87 -3.22 -15.27
N GLY A 184 -10.06 -2.61 -15.37
CA GLY A 184 -11.27 -3.10 -14.71
C GLY A 184 -11.42 -2.60 -13.26
N ILE A 185 -10.71 -1.55 -12.86
CA ILE A 185 -10.84 -0.96 -11.52
C ILE A 185 -11.85 0.20 -11.57
N HIS A 186 -12.86 0.15 -10.70
CA HIS A 186 -13.89 1.17 -10.62
C HIS A 186 -14.09 1.66 -9.19
N PHE A 187 -14.02 2.96 -8.96
CA PHE A 187 -14.34 3.54 -7.67
C PHE A 187 -15.86 3.74 -7.53
N VAL A 188 -16.45 3.15 -6.51
CA VAL A 188 -17.89 3.18 -6.25
C VAL A 188 -18.22 4.07 -5.06
N ALA A 189 -19.38 4.72 -5.09
CA ALA A 189 -19.80 5.62 -4.02
C ALA A 189 -20.26 4.89 -2.74
N SER A 190 -20.81 3.68 -2.89
CA SER A 190 -21.39 2.92 -1.78
C SER A 190 -20.53 1.70 -1.45
N PRO A 191 -20.20 1.46 -0.17
CA PRO A 191 -19.52 0.23 0.24
C PRO A 191 -20.32 -1.03 -0.12
N ARG A 192 -21.65 -0.93 -0.23
CA ARG A 192 -22.53 -2.04 -0.64
C ARG A 192 -22.27 -2.55 -2.06
N HIS A 193 -21.56 -1.77 -2.88
CA HIS A 193 -21.19 -2.14 -4.24
C HIS A 193 -19.70 -2.47 -4.38
N ALA A 194 -18.94 -2.47 -3.28
CA ALA A 194 -17.50 -2.62 -3.29
C ALA A 194 -17.07 -4.05 -2.95
N ASP A 195 -16.07 -4.53 -3.67
CA ASP A 195 -15.32 -5.76 -3.38
C ASP A 195 -14.08 -5.47 -2.52
N MET A 196 -13.63 -4.21 -2.50
CA MET A 196 -12.46 -3.76 -1.77
C MET A 196 -12.70 -2.41 -1.10
N LEU A 197 -12.30 -2.29 0.17
CA LEU A 197 -12.14 -1.03 0.87
C LEU A 197 -10.69 -0.57 0.80
N LEU A 198 -10.49 0.64 0.32
CA LEU A 198 -9.18 1.29 0.28
C LEU A 198 -9.21 2.43 1.29
N VAL A 199 -8.53 2.24 2.43
CA VAL A 199 -8.70 3.10 3.61
C VAL A 199 -7.47 4.00 3.78
N THR A 200 -7.70 5.29 3.93
CA THR A 200 -6.67 6.32 4.13
C THR A 200 -6.81 6.98 5.51
N GLY A 201 -5.72 7.55 6.03
CA GLY A 201 -5.69 8.26 7.31
C GLY A 201 -5.58 7.37 8.57
N PRO A 202 -5.23 7.95 9.74
CA PRO A 202 -4.90 7.23 10.98
C PRO A 202 -6.13 6.83 11.82
N VAL A 203 -7.26 6.54 11.16
CA VAL A 203 -8.58 6.27 11.77
C VAL A 203 -8.88 7.15 12.99
N SER A 204 -9.39 8.36 12.76
CA SER A 204 -9.84 9.23 13.86
C SER A 204 -10.90 8.53 14.72
N ARG A 205 -10.97 8.88 16.01
CA ARG A 205 -11.98 8.30 16.93
C ARG A 205 -13.40 8.44 16.39
N ASN A 206 -13.71 9.59 15.80
CA ASN A 206 -15.03 9.90 15.28
C ASN A 206 -15.36 9.07 14.03
N MET A 207 -14.36 8.66 13.25
CA MET A 207 -14.54 7.85 12.05
C MET A 207 -14.57 6.35 12.32
N ALA A 208 -14.12 5.89 13.49
CA ALA A 208 -14.00 4.45 13.78
C ALA A 208 -15.31 3.69 13.60
N ALA A 209 -16.42 4.19 14.14
CA ALA A 209 -17.73 3.55 14.02
C ALA A 209 -18.21 3.51 12.55
N ALA A 210 -18.10 4.64 11.84
CA ALA A 210 -18.50 4.73 10.43
C ALA A 210 -17.67 3.81 9.52
N LEU A 211 -16.37 3.65 9.81
CA LEU A 211 -15.50 2.74 9.09
C LEU A 211 -15.91 1.27 9.28
N VAL A 212 -16.26 0.87 10.51
CA VAL A 212 -16.78 -0.47 10.81
C VAL A 212 -18.12 -0.72 10.11
N GLU A 213 -19.02 0.27 10.13
CA GLU A 213 -20.30 0.16 9.41
C GLU A 213 -20.11 0.01 7.90
N ALA A 214 -19.17 0.76 7.30
CA ALA A 214 -18.83 0.63 5.89
C ALA A 214 -18.30 -0.78 5.57
N TYR A 215 -17.39 -1.31 6.39
CA TYR A 215 -16.88 -2.68 6.25
C TYR A 215 -17.98 -3.74 6.35
N ASN A 216 -18.89 -3.60 7.31
CA ASN A 216 -20.02 -4.51 7.49
C ASN A 216 -21.01 -4.42 6.31
N ALA A 217 -21.15 -3.25 5.68
CA ALA A 217 -22.05 -3.04 4.55
C ALA A 217 -21.52 -3.64 3.22
N CYS A 218 -20.21 -3.90 3.09
CA CYS A 218 -19.66 -4.55 1.90
C CYS A 218 -20.16 -6.00 1.76
N PRO A 219 -20.43 -6.50 0.55
CA PRO A 219 -20.67 -7.93 0.33
C PRO A 219 -19.40 -8.78 0.52
N GLU A 220 -19.57 -10.08 0.79
CA GLU A 220 -18.45 -11.03 0.76
C GLU A 220 -18.22 -11.59 -0.67
N PRO A 221 -16.97 -11.88 -1.08
CA PRO A 221 -15.72 -11.60 -0.36
C PRO A 221 -15.34 -10.11 -0.39
N LYS A 222 -14.92 -9.56 0.75
CA LYS A 222 -14.38 -8.19 0.83
C LYS A 222 -12.91 -8.15 1.19
N LEU A 223 -12.18 -7.20 0.60
CA LEU A 223 -10.77 -6.92 0.86
C LEU A 223 -10.61 -5.57 1.56
N VAL A 224 -9.60 -5.42 2.41
CA VAL A 224 -9.24 -4.15 3.06
C VAL A 224 -7.77 -3.86 2.81
N VAL A 225 -7.50 -2.69 2.24
CA VAL A 225 -6.15 -2.19 1.96
C VAL A 225 -5.94 -0.88 2.69
N ALA A 226 -4.89 -0.80 3.51
CA ALA A 226 -4.49 0.42 4.21
C ALA A 226 -3.49 1.20 3.35
N VAL A 227 -3.80 2.45 3.03
CA VAL A 227 -3.01 3.28 2.11
C VAL A 227 -2.39 4.48 2.82
N GLY A 228 -1.07 4.53 2.80
CA GLY A 228 -0.24 5.55 3.42
C GLY A 228 0.16 5.23 4.86
N ALA A 229 1.17 5.96 5.34
CA ALA A 229 1.79 5.75 6.65
C ALA A 229 0.78 5.92 7.81
N CYS A 230 -0.15 6.87 7.65
CA CYS A 230 -1.22 7.08 8.61
C CYS A 230 -2.16 5.88 8.69
N ALA A 231 -2.63 5.35 7.55
CA ALA A 231 -3.50 4.17 7.55
C ALA A 231 -2.77 2.90 7.99
N ALA A 232 -1.48 2.79 7.70
CA ALA A 232 -0.71 1.61 8.02
C ALA A 232 -0.25 1.56 9.49
N ALA A 233 0.04 2.70 10.14
CA ALA A 233 0.59 2.75 11.50
C ALA A 233 0.06 3.86 12.42
N GLY A 234 -0.69 4.81 11.88
CA GLY A 234 -0.98 6.10 12.52
C GLY A 234 -0.06 7.25 12.07
N GLY A 235 1.07 6.95 11.43
CA GLY A 235 2.01 7.94 10.90
C GLY A 235 2.48 8.93 11.97
N ILE A 236 2.54 10.23 11.63
CA ILE A 236 2.88 11.30 12.59
C ILE A 236 1.88 11.43 13.75
N PHE A 237 0.68 10.86 13.60
CA PHE A 237 -0.37 10.90 14.62
C PHE A 237 -0.44 9.64 15.47
N ALA A 238 0.52 8.70 15.35
CA ALA A 238 0.47 7.40 16.02
C ALA A 238 0.31 7.48 17.55
N GLU A 239 0.88 8.51 18.17
CA GLU A 239 0.77 8.75 19.63
C GLU A 239 -0.42 9.66 20.01
N SER A 240 -1.16 10.19 19.03
CA SER A 240 -2.27 11.10 19.28
C SER A 240 -3.45 10.36 19.89
N GLY A 241 -3.87 10.81 21.07
CA GLY A 241 -5.07 10.34 21.73
C GLY A 241 -6.37 10.62 20.98
N GLN A 242 -6.36 11.32 19.84
CA GLN A 242 -7.55 11.58 18.99
C GLN A 242 -7.70 10.57 17.83
N THR A 243 -6.75 9.66 17.69
CA THR A 243 -6.73 8.63 16.65
C THR A 243 -6.82 7.24 17.26
N MET A 244 -7.29 6.27 16.48
CA MET A 244 -7.20 4.86 16.81
C MET A 244 -5.85 4.26 16.35
N GLY A 245 -5.11 4.95 15.48
CA GLY A 245 -3.83 4.51 14.92
C GLY A 245 -4.00 3.92 13.53
N GLY A 246 -3.31 2.81 13.22
CA GLY A 246 -3.51 2.10 11.97
C GLY A 246 -4.93 1.55 11.80
N VAL A 247 -5.31 1.29 10.55
CA VAL A 247 -6.60 0.69 10.18
C VAL A 247 -6.76 -0.72 10.77
N ASP A 248 -5.65 -1.43 10.95
CA ASP A 248 -5.54 -2.77 11.54
C ASP A 248 -6.04 -2.87 12.98
N ARG A 249 -6.11 -1.74 13.69
CA ARG A 249 -6.72 -1.68 15.03
C ARG A 249 -8.25 -1.73 15.02
N VAL A 250 -8.87 -1.54 13.86
CA VAL A 250 -10.32 -1.43 13.69
C VAL A 250 -10.86 -2.46 12.69
N LEU A 251 -10.14 -2.73 11.61
CA LEU A 251 -10.54 -3.64 10.53
C LEU A 251 -9.45 -4.69 10.24
N PRO A 252 -9.81 -5.88 9.72
CA PRO A 252 -8.83 -6.85 9.26
C PRO A 252 -8.20 -6.41 7.93
N VAL A 253 -6.96 -5.95 7.96
CA VAL A 253 -6.23 -5.47 6.77
C VAL A 253 -5.57 -6.64 6.03
N ASN A 254 -5.79 -6.73 4.71
CA ASN A 254 -5.14 -7.69 3.84
C ASN A 254 -3.74 -7.22 3.38
N THR A 255 -3.57 -5.92 3.15
CA THR A 255 -2.33 -5.33 2.64
C THR A 255 -2.17 -3.88 3.09
N TYR A 256 -0.95 -3.50 3.39
CA TYR A 256 -0.51 -2.15 3.72
C TYR A 256 0.29 -1.60 2.56
N ILE A 257 0.05 -0.35 2.18
CA ILE A 257 0.79 0.38 1.15
C ILE A 257 1.49 1.56 1.83
N PRO A 258 2.76 1.42 2.25
CA PRO A 258 3.52 2.50 2.87
C PRO A 258 3.73 3.69 1.93
N GLY A 259 3.73 4.90 2.48
CA GLY A 259 4.00 6.15 1.76
C GLY A 259 3.37 7.37 2.43
N CYS A 260 3.86 8.57 2.13
CA CYS A 260 3.30 9.81 2.68
C CYS A 260 3.31 10.97 1.64
N PRO A 261 2.42 10.94 0.64
CA PRO A 261 1.55 9.81 0.27
C PRO A 261 2.27 8.78 -0.65
N PRO A 262 1.78 7.53 -0.74
CA PRO A 262 2.26 6.57 -1.74
C PRO A 262 1.87 7.04 -3.13
N ARG A 263 2.79 6.90 -4.10
CA ARG A 263 2.50 7.27 -5.49
C ARG A 263 1.43 6.39 -6.13
N PRO A 264 0.77 6.84 -7.22
CA PRO A 264 -0.30 6.07 -7.85
C PRO A 264 0.17 4.70 -8.34
N GLN A 265 1.43 4.60 -8.80
CA GLN A 265 2.05 3.32 -9.17
C GLN A 265 2.14 2.36 -7.98
N ALA A 266 2.53 2.86 -6.79
CA ALA A 266 2.61 2.06 -5.57
C ALA A 266 1.22 1.60 -5.11
N ILE A 267 0.20 2.46 -5.29
CA ILE A 267 -1.20 2.12 -4.99
C ILE A 267 -1.68 0.98 -5.91
N LEU A 268 -1.49 1.09 -7.23
CA LEU A 268 -1.87 0.06 -8.19
C LEU A 268 -1.11 -1.26 -7.95
N HIS A 269 0.19 -1.18 -7.65
CA HIS A 269 0.99 -2.33 -7.27
C HIS A 269 0.48 -3.00 -5.99
N GLY A 270 0.12 -2.21 -4.97
CA GLY A 270 -0.44 -2.74 -3.74
C GLY A 270 -1.80 -3.42 -3.95
N ILE A 271 -2.68 -2.87 -4.79
CA ILE A 271 -3.93 -3.52 -5.20
C ILE A 271 -3.65 -4.87 -5.85
N LEU A 272 -2.68 -4.93 -6.78
CA LEU A 272 -2.27 -6.17 -7.43
C LEU A 272 -1.76 -7.19 -6.40
N MET A 273 -0.89 -6.77 -5.48
CA MET A 273 -0.37 -7.64 -4.42
C MET A 273 -1.49 -8.20 -3.53
N THR A 274 -2.49 -7.38 -3.18
CA THR A 274 -3.65 -7.86 -2.42
C THR A 274 -4.39 -8.95 -3.18
N ILE A 275 -4.66 -8.74 -4.47
CA ILE A 275 -5.37 -9.72 -5.30
C ILE A 275 -4.57 -11.03 -5.42
N GLU A 276 -3.25 -10.96 -5.67
CA GLU A 276 -2.41 -12.15 -5.80
C GLU A 276 -2.31 -12.94 -4.49
N ARG A 277 -2.18 -12.25 -3.35
CA ARG A 277 -2.17 -12.90 -2.04
C ARG A 277 -3.48 -13.64 -1.76
N GLU A 278 -4.61 -13.00 -2.02
CA GLU A 278 -5.93 -13.53 -1.72
C GLU A 278 -6.47 -14.46 -2.82
N ARG A 279 -5.73 -14.59 -3.93
CA ARG A 279 -6.09 -15.43 -5.09
C ARG A 279 -6.52 -16.84 -4.70
N PRO A 280 -5.81 -17.61 -3.85
CA PRO A 280 -6.24 -18.96 -3.49
C PRO A 280 -7.59 -19.00 -2.76
N HIS A 281 -7.90 -17.97 -1.96
CA HIS A 281 -9.17 -17.84 -1.27
C HIS A 281 -10.29 -17.43 -2.24
N LEU A 282 -10.06 -16.39 -3.05
CA LEU A 282 -11.01 -15.88 -4.04
C LEU A 282 -11.35 -16.96 -5.09
N GLN A 283 -10.37 -17.71 -5.59
CA GLN A 283 -10.60 -18.82 -6.53
C GLN A 283 -11.52 -19.91 -5.98
N LYS A 284 -11.42 -20.23 -4.68
CA LYS A 284 -12.33 -21.20 -4.04
C LYS A 284 -13.77 -20.69 -4.02
N LEU A 285 -13.96 -19.38 -3.81
CA LEU A 285 -15.28 -18.75 -3.82
C LEU A 285 -15.89 -18.68 -5.21
N VAL A 286 -15.09 -18.32 -6.22
CA VAL A 286 -15.51 -18.32 -7.63
C VAL A 286 -15.98 -19.71 -8.04
N LYS A 287 -15.21 -20.76 -7.72
CA LYS A 287 -15.57 -22.16 -8.02
C LYS A 287 -16.89 -22.59 -7.37
N ARG A 288 -17.14 -22.17 -6.12
CA ARG A 288 -18.42 -22.43 -5.41
C ARG A 288 -19.60 -21.76 -6.10
N ARG A 289 -19.45 -20.50 -6.54
CA ARG A 289 -20.51 -19.76 -7.26
C ARG A 289 -20.81 -20.34 -8.65
N SER A 290 -19.79 -20.86 -9.35
CA SER A 290 -19.97 -21.51 -10.65
C SER A 290 -20.56 -22.94 -10.56
N THR A 291 -20.68 -23.51 -9.36
CA THR A 291 -21.27 -24.84 -9.18
C THR A 291 -22.80 -24.69 -9.20
N PRO A 292 -23.55 -25.43 -10.05
CA PRO A 292 -25.00 -25.34 -10.10
C PRO A 292 -25.58 -25.58 -8.70
N LEU A 293 -26.46 -24.67 -8.25
CA LEU A 293 -27.29 -24.91 -7.07
C LEU A 293 -27.98 -26.27 -7.26
N GLN A 294 -27.58 -27.27 -6.47
CA GLN A 294 -28.31 -28.53 -6.44
C GLN A 294 -29.74 -28.19 -6.06
N LYS A 295 -30.69 -28.50 -6.95
CA LYS A 295 -32.12 -28.27 -6.71
C LYS A 295 -32.46 -28.86 -5.35
N ALA A 296 -32.76 -28.00 -4.37
CA ALA A 296 -33.36 -28.44 -3.12
C ALA A 296 -34.60 -29.24 -3.48
N SER A 297 -34.60 -30.54 -3.16
CA SER A 297 -35.76 -31.39 -3.31
C SER A 297 -36.89 -30.78 -2.49
N THR A 298 -37.95 -30.37 -3.16
CA THR A 298 -39.15 -29.84 -2.51
C THR A 298 -39.70 -30.95 -1.60
N PRO A 299 -39.82 -30.76 -0.28
CA PRO A 299 -40.44 -31.76 0.56
C PRO A 299 -41.90 -31.92 0.12
N SER A 300 -42.26 -33.14 -0.27
CA SER A 300 -43.63 -33.50 -0.63
C SER A 300 -44.56 -33.16 0.53
N ARG A 301 -45.54 -32.30 0.29
CA ARG A 301 -46.60 -31.97 1.24
C ARG A 301 -47.34 -33.26 1.62
N PRO A 302 -47.46 -33.62 2.92
CA PRO A 302 -48.33 -34.73 3.31
C PRO A 302 -49.78 -34.36 3.00
N THR A 303 -50.49 -35.29 2.37
CA THR A 303 -51.92 -35.26 2.03
C THR A 303 -52.81 -35.34 3.26
#